data_AF-A0A3D5Y7L1-F1
#
_entry.id   AF-A0A3D5Y7L1-F1
#
_cell.length_a   1.000
_cell.length_b   1.000
_cell.length_c   1.000
_cell.angle_alpha   90.00
_cell.angle_beta   90.00
_cell.angle_gamma   90.00
#
_symmetry.space_group_name_H-M   'P 1'
#
loop_
_entity.id
_entity.type
_entity.pdbx_description
1 polymer ?
#
loop_
_entity_poly.entity_id
_entity_poly.type
_entity_poly.pdbx_seq_one_letter_code
_entity_poly.pdbx_strand_id
1 'polypeptide(L)'
;MLTKKQKRVLDYIEFYTQKHGFSPSHDEMRKHLKLSSVSTVNHYMKILQDKDYISREKNTARSVEIGKKKHLVNIPFKGYIAAGQPIEVVEEYETIAVPSSFVSTGNLFALGVKGDSMIDEGIFDGDTVIVRKQSSVEDGETAVALINNNEVTLKKIYKEKNRIRLEPANPKLKPLYVKEVIIQGKVISTFRNIEEQNNKEGKTKLDNIYRSDCVEFMKSMDENSVDLTVTSPPYDELRDYKGYSFDFESIAKQLFRVTKKGGVVVWVVGDKIKKGNKTLTSFKQSLFFQQIGFNVHDVMIYRKKNTPFMRSNAYTNCFEFMFVFSKDSPKTFIPLKVKTVRQGKEMLPFNKGADGVNKKILGELKPEKTMTNIWEYAVGYGGSTSDRLAFEHPAIFPERLAEDHILSWTKVGDVVFDPMCGSGTTCKMAAFNKRHYLGCDISQEYVELAKKRLKNALQ
;
A
#
# COMPACT_ATOMS: atom_id res chain seq x y z
N MET A 1 8.06 33.12 -13.91
CA MET A 1 8.93 32.95 -15.11
C MET A 1 10.40 33.09 -14.73
N LEU A 2 11.28 32.24 -15.29
CA LEU A 2 12.74 32.26 -15.03
C LEU A 2 13.49 33.09 -16.08
N THR A 3 14.51 33.83 -15.66
CA THR A 3 15.42 34.50 -16.61
C THR A 3 16.36 33.48 -17.28
N LYS A 4 16.96 33.83 -18.43
CA LYS A 4 17.91 32.94 -19.15
C LYS A 4 19.03 32.41 -18.23
N LYS A 5 19.52 33.24 -17.30
CA LYS A 5 20.56 32.85 -16.33
C LYS A 5 20.03 31.91 -15.25
N GLN A 6 18.83 32.16 -14.72
CA GLN A 6 18.18 31.29 -13.72
C GLN A 6 17.85 29.91 -14.30
N LYS A 7 17.33 29.88 -15.54
CA LYS A 7 17.03 28.63 -16.25
C LYS A 7 18.29 27.80 -16.44
N ARG A 8 19.38 28.42 -16.89
CA ARG A 8 20.68 27.74 -17.07
C ARG A 8 21.25 27.14 -15.77
N VAL A 9 20.97 27.75 -14.62
CA VAL A 9 21.32 27.18 -13.30
C VAL A 9 20.46 25.95 -13.02
N LEU A 10 19.14 26.04 -13.21
CA LEU A 10 18.22 24.93 -13.01
C LEU A 10 18.53 23.74 -13.93
N ASP A 11 18.73 23.99 -15.23
CA ASP A 11 19.06 22.97 -16.24
C ASP A 11 20.36 22.21 -15.86
N TYR A 12 21.35 22.90 -15.30
CA TYR A 12 22.58 22.26 -14.84
C TYR A 12 22.37 21.39 -13.59
N ILE A 13 21.56 21.84 -12.64
CA ILE A 13 21.19 21.03 -11.46
C ILE A 13 20.44 19.77 -11.92
N GLU A 14 19.52 19.88 -12.88
CA GLU A 14 18.80 18.74 -13.47
C GLU A 14 19.75 17.75 -14.15
N PHE A 15 20.59 18.25 -15.06
CA PHE A 15 21.55 17.41 -15.79
C PHE A 15 22.51 16.68 -14.84
N TYR A 16 23.07 17.38 -13.86
CA TYR A 16 24.02 16.81 -12.93
C TYR A 16 23.36 15.75 -12.03
N THR A 17 22.15 16.04 -11.54
CA THR A 17 21.40 15.10 -10.69
C THR A 17 21.01 13.84 -11.45
N GLN A 18 20.58 13.95 -12.71
CA GLN A 18 20.28 12.79 -13.56
C GLN A 18 21.52 11.93 -13.84
N LYS A 19 22.68 12.55 -14.03
CA LYS A 19 23.91 11.84 -14.37
C LYS A 19 24.59 11.18 -13.16
N HIS A 20 24.53 11.81 -12.00
CA HIS A 20 25.32 11.40 -10.82
C HIS A 20 24.47 10.87 -9.65
N GLY A 21 23.14 10.98 -9.72
CA GLY A 21 22.23 10.51 -8.67
C GLY A 21 22.14 11.42 -7.44
N PHE A 22 22.84 12.56 -7.43
CA PHE A 22 22.81 13.58 -6.37
C PHE A 22 23.03 14.98 -6.94
N SER A 23 22.61 16.03 -6.22
CA SER A 23 22.70 17.41 -6.71
C SER A 23 24.14 17.96 -6.67
N PRO A 24 24.53 18.88 -7.58
CA PRO A 24 25.87 19.45 -7.60
C PRO A 24 26.16 20.30 -6.36
N SER A 25 27.44 20.37 -5.97
CA SER A 25 27.90 21.31 -4.94
C SER A 25 27.89 22.76 -5.46
N HIS A 26 27.90 23.74 -4.54
CA HIS A 26 27.96 25.15 -4.94
C HIS A 26 29.24 25.50 -5.71
N ASP A 27 30.37 24.84 -5.42
CA ASP A 27 31.62 25.08 -6.16
C ASP A 27 31.60 24.42 -7.55
N GLU A 28 30.99 23.23 -7.69
CA GLU A 28 30.75 22.58 -8.99
C GLU A 28 29.85 23.46 -9.88
N MET A 29 28.77 24.02 -9.33
CA MET A 29 27.91 24.96 -10.03
C MET A 29 28.65 26.23 -10.43
N ARG A 30 29.45 26.81 -9.53
CA ARG A 30 30.24 28.02 -9.81
C ARG A 30 31.21 27.79 -10.96
N LYS A 31 31.98 26.70 -10.93
CA LYS A 31 32.96 26.34 -11.96
C LYS A 31 32.30 26.08 -13.30
N HIS A 32 31.25 25.27 -13.34
CA HIS A 32 30.59 24.90 -14.60
C HIS A 32 29.85 26.09 -15.25
N LEU A 33 29.17 26.90 -14.44
CA LEU A 33 28.40 28.05 -14.94
C LEU A 33 29.26 29.30 -15.13
N LYS A 34 30.57 29.23 -14.83
CA LYS A 34 31.54 30.35 -14.87
C LYS A 34 31.02 31.57 -14.09
N LEU A 35 30.50 31.33 -12.89
CA LEU A 35 29.98 32.39 -12.02
C LEU A 35 31.11 32.98 -11.16
N SER A 36 31.01 34.27 -10.88
CA SER A 36 32.07 35.02 -10.17
C SER A 36 32.31 34.55 -8.75
N SER A 37 31.30 34.02 -8.05
CA SER A 37 31.42 33.57 -6.67
C SER A 37 30.41 32.49 -6.27
N VAL A 38 30.69 31.79 -5.17
CA VAL A 38 29.73 30.87 -4.52
C VAL A 38 28.50 31.63 -4.01
N SER A 39 28.66 32.89 -3.61
CA SER A 39 27.55 33.76 -3.20
C SER A 39 26.55 34.01 -4.32
N THR A 40 27.02 34.12 -5.57
CA THR A 40 26.16 34.22 -6.76
C THR A 40 25.35 32.94 -6.98
N VAL A 41 25.94 31.77 -6.75
CA VAL A 41 25.21 30.49 -6.79
C VAL A 41 24.13 30.46 -5.70
N ASN A 42 24.48 30.80 -4.46
CA ASN A 42 23.52 30.88 -3.35
C ASN A 42 22.34 31.82 -3.64
N HIS A 43 22.60 32.96 -4.30
CA HIS A 43 21.56 33.88 -4.72
C HIS A 43 20.61 33.25 -5.75
N TYR A 44 21.14 32.57 -6.78
CA TYR A 44 20.29 31.86 -7.75
C TYR A 44 19.53 30.69 -7.12
N MET A 45 20.16 29.93 -6.23
CA MET A 45 19.51 28.86 -5.47
C MET A 45 18.35 29.40 -4.62
N LYS A 46 18.55 30.54 -3.95
CA LYS A 46 17.48 31.19 -3.19
C LYS A 46 16.34 31.64 -4.11
N ILE A 47 16.64 32.25 -5.26
CA ILE A 47 15.59 32.63 -6.22
C ILE A 47 14.83 31.41 -6.76
N LEU A 48 15.53 30.32 -7.07
CA LEU A 48 14.90 29.10 -7.56
C LEU A 48 14.04 28.45 -6.45
N GLN A 49 14.47 28.53 -5.20
CA GLN A 49 13.71 28.07 -4.03
C GLN A 49 12.48 28.95 -3.75
N ASP A 50 12.65 30.27 -3.73
CA ASP A 50 11.56 31.25 -3.53
C ASP A 50 10.52 31.17 -4.66
N LYS A 51 10.90 30.65 -5.83
CA LYS A 51 10.03 30.39 -6.98
C LYS A 51 9.56 28.93 -7.08
N ASP A 52 9.78 28.12 -6.05
CA ASP A 52 9.37 26.70 -5.94
C ASP A 52 9.94 25.75 -7.03
N TYR A 53 11.00 26.14 -7.74
CA TYR A 53 11.66 25.26 -8.73
C TYR A 53 12.58 24.22 -8.07
N ILE A 54 13.06 24.49 -6.86
CA ILE A 54 13.89 23.57 -6.09
C ILE A 54 13.49 23.64 -4.61
N SER A 55 13.60 22.53 -3.90
CA SER A 55 13.57 22.44 -2.45
C SER A 55 14.98 22.15 -1.94
N ARG A 56 15.35 22.76 -0.80
CA ARG A 56 16.62 22.46 -0.12
C ARG A 56 16.46 22.61 1.38
N GLU A 57 17.10 21.72 2.12
CA GLU A 57 17.27 21.86 3.56
C GLU A 57 18.44 22.80 3.89
N LYS A 58 18.32 23.61 4.94
CA LYS A 58 19.42 24.44 5.41
C LYS A 58 20.43 23.53 6.13
N ASN A 59 21.70 23.59 5.72
CA ASN A 59 22.89 22.91 6.30
C ASN A 59 23.22 21.48 5.84
N THR A 60 22.58 20.95 4.81
CA THR A 60 23.01 19.69 4.18
C THR A 60 23.66 19.96 2.81
N ALA A 61 24.89 19.45 2.62
CA ALA A 61 25.53 19.48 1.31
C ALA A 61 24.81 18.48 0.39
N ARG A 62 24.51 18.89 -0.84
CA ARG A 62 23.92 18.04 -1.90
C ARG A 62 22.47 17.56 -1.66
N SER A 63 21.68 18.29 -0.88
CA SER A 63 20.26 18.02 -0.58
C SER A 63 19.31 18.93 -1.39
N VAL A 64 19.58 19.12 -2.68
CA VAL A 64 18.68 19.89 -3.56
C VAL A 64 17.74 18.93 -4.26
N GLU A 65 16.47 18.98 -3.89
CA GLU A 65 15.41 18.29 -4.62
C GLU A 65 14.84 19.23 -5.67
N ILE A 66 14.84 18.80 -6.94
CA ILE A 66 14.25 19.60 -8.01
C ILE A 66 12.74 19.41 -7.95
N GLY A 67 12.02 20.52 -7.81
CA GLY A 67 10.58 20.54 -7.60
C GLY A 67 9.81 19.96 -8.80
N LYS A 68 9.59 18.65 -8.80
CA LYS A 68 8.52 18.02 -9.59
C LYS A 68 7.16 18.40 -8.97
N LYS A 69 6.68 19.62 -9.21
CA LYS A 69 5.24 19.87 -9.20
C LYS A 69 4.73 19.85 -10.63
N LYS A 70 4.17 18.70 -11.01
CA LYS A 70 2.88 18.73 -11.74
C LYS A 70 1.97 19.58 -10.84
N HIS A 71 1.70 20.84 -11.17
CA HIS A 71 0.73 21.62 -10.40
C HIS A 71 -0.60 20.89 -10.55
N LEU A 72 -1.06 20.17 -9.53
CA LEU A 72 -2.37 19.53 -9.60
C LEU A 72 -3.44 20.59 -9.32
N VAL A 73 -4.45 20.66 -10.16
CA VAL A 73 -5.63 21.51 -10.03
C VAL A 73 -6.80 20.58 -9.72
N ASN A 74 -7.57 20.90 -8.67
CA ASN A 74 -8.78 20.17 -8.36
C ASN A 74 -9.92 20.71 -9.24
N ILE A 75 -10.55 19.82 -10.01
CA ILE A 75 -11.73 20.15 -10.80
C ILE A 75 -12.94 19.33 -10.32
N PRO A 76 -14.17 19.85 -10.40
CA PRO A 76 -15.37 19.11 -9.99
C PRO A 76 -15.58 17.85 -10.83
N PHE A 77 -15.76 16.69 -10.20
CA PHE A 77 -16.22 15.47 -10.85
C PHE A 77 -17.74 15.43 -10.82
N LYS A 78 -18.38 15.26 -11.98
CA LYS A 78 -19.85 15.37 -12.13
C LYS A 78 -20.55 14.04 -12.38
N GLY A 79 -19.89 12.92 -12.11
CA GLY A 79 -20.43 11.58 -12.29
C GLY A 79 -19.95 10.91 -13.58
N TYR A 80 -20.72 9.91 -14.02
CA TYR A 80 -20.36 9.03 -15.14
C TYR A 80 -21.31 9.24 -16.34
N ILE A 81 -20.77 9.17 -17.56
CA ILE A 81 -21.56 9.13 -18.79
C ILE A 81 -21.59 7.69 -19.29
N ALA A 82 -22.75 7.04 -19.23
CA ALA A 82 -23.01 5.80 -19.95
C ALA A 82 -23.76 6.09 -21.24
N ALA A 83 -23.43 5.39 -22.32
CA ALA A 83 -24.26 5.40 -23.52
C ALA A 83 -25.69 4.95 -23.16
N GLY A 84 -26.69 5.83 -23.28
CA GLY A 84 -28.09 5.47 -23.12
C GLY A 84 -28.72 5.67 -21.74
N GLN A 85 -28.04 6.19 -20.71
CA GLN A 85 -28.65 6.44 -19.39
C GLN A 85 -28.35 7.84 -18.83
N PRO A 86 -29.24 8.42 -17.99
CA PRO A 86 -29.04 9.73 -17.38
C PRO A 86 -27.75 9.78 -16.53
N ILE A 87 -27.19 10.97 -16.34
CA ILE A 87 -26.13 11.18 -15.34
C ILE A 87 -26.73 10.87 -13.96
N GLU A 88 -26.15 9.90 -13.25
CA GLU A 88 -26.35 9.80 -11.80
C GLU A 88 -25.64 10.99 -11.13
N VAL A 89 -26.43 11.97 -10.71
CA VAL A 89 -25.94 13.14 -9.98
C VAL A 89 -25.63 12.69 -8.55
N VAL A 90 -24.35 12.58 -8.23
CA VAL A 90 -23.91 12.38 -6.84
C VAL A 90 -23.91 13.76 -6.17
N GLU A 91 -24.65 13.92 -5.07
CA GLU A 91 -24.87 15.21 -4.38
C GLU A 91 -23.67 15.71 -3.56
N GLU A 92 -22.53 15.02 -3.57
CA GLU A 92 -21.28 15.49 -2.96
C GLU A 92 -20.24 15.80 -4.05
N TYR A 93 -19.66 17.01 -4.01
CA TYR A 93 -18.63 17.44 -4.95
C TYR A 93 -17.32 16.66 -4.73
N GLU A 94 -17.24 15.44 -5.24
CA GLU A 94 -15.95 14.78 -5.47
C GLU A 94 -15.14 15.67 -6.42
N THR A 95 -13.90 15.98 -6.06
CA THR A 95 -12.98 16.71 -6.95
C THR A 95 -11.87 15.77 -7.36
N ILE A 96 -11.44 15.86 -8.62
CA ILE A 96 -10.29 15.12 -9.14
C ILE A 96 -9.10 16.05 -9.30
N ALA A 97 -7.94 15.60 -8.83
CA ALA A 97 -6.68 16.32 -8.95
C ALA A 97 -6.03 16.02 -10.31
N VAL A 98 -5.99 17.01 -11.20
CA VAL A 98 -5.45 16.86 -12.57
C VAL A 98 -4.22 17.75 -12.78
N PRO A 99 -3.18 17.33 -13.51
CA PRO A 99 -2.03 18.19 -13.77
C PRO A 99 -2.44 19.46 -14.52
N SER A 100 -1.86 20.61 -14.16
CA SER A 100 -2.21 21.93 -14.69
C SER A 100 -1.95 22.05 -16.20
N SER A 101 -1.10 21.17 -16.75
CA SER A 101 -0.90 21.03 -18.19
C SER A 101 -2.18 20.63 -18.94
N PHE A 102 -3.14 20.00 -18.25
CA PHE A 102 -4.45 19.63 -18.79
C PHE A 102 -5.53 20.71 -18.58
N VAL A 103 -5.20 21.79 -17.86
CA VAL A 103 -6.13 22.85 -17.46
C VAL A 103 -5.83 24.11 -18.26
N SER A 104 -6.60 24.36 -19.32
CA SER A 104 -6.71 25.71 -19.90
C SER A 104 -7.54 26.59 -18.97
N THR A 105 -7.25 27.90 -18.88
CA THR A 105 -8.09 28.88 -18.19
C THR A 105 -9.56 28.77 -18.63
N GLY A 106 -10.45 28.41 -17.69
CA GLY A 106 -11.89 28.27 -17.93
C GLY A 106 -12.61 27.42 -16.89
N ASN A 107 -13.95 27.42 -16.91
CA ASN A 107 -14.79 26.57 -16.05
C ASN A 107 -14.73 25.11 -16.53
N LEU A 108 -13.92 24.28 -15.87
CA LEU A 108 -13.74 22.86 -16.20
C LEU A 108 -14.53 21.94 -15.25
N PHE A 109 -14.83 20.74 -15.72
CA PHE A 109 -15.35 19.64 -14.91
C PHE A 109 -14.91 18.30 -15.51
N ALA A 110 -14.94 17.24 -14.70
CA ALA A 110 -14.58 15.89 -15.08
C ALA A 110 -15.79 14.96 -15.11
N LEU A 111 -15.77 13.98 -16.01
CA LEU A 111 -16.77 12.91 -16.09
C LEU A 111 -16.07 11.58 -16.35
N GLY A 112 -16.53 10.52 -15.69
CA GLY A 112 -16.10 9.15 -15.97
C GLY A 112 -16.79 8.60 -17.21
N VAL A 113 -16.08 7.85 -18.04
CA VAL A 113 -16.62 7.25 -19.28
C VAL A 113 -17.05 5.81 -19.02
N LYS A 114 -18.27 5.46 -19.43
CA LYS A 114 -18.78 4.08 -19.49
C LYS A 114 -19.15 3.71 -20.93
N GLY A 115 -18.55 2.66 -21.46
CA GLY A 115 -18.74 2.14 -22.81
C GLY A 115 -17.61 2.48 -23.79
N ASP A 116 -17.74 1.99 -25.03
CA ASP A 116 -16.67 1.99 -26.05
C ASP A 116 -16.96 2.94 -27.24
N SER A 117 -17.89 3.89 -27.08
CA SER A 117 -18.38 4.66 -28.23
C SER A 117 -17.39 5.65 -28.86
N MET A 118 -16.26 5.89 -28.20
CA MET A 118 -15.26 6.89 -28.58
C MET A 118 -13.82 6.34 -28.66
N ILE A 119 -13.67 5.02 -28.88
CA ILE A 119 -12.37 4.32 -28.89
C ILE A 119 -11.38 4.86 -29.93
N ASP A 120 -11.84 5.27 -31.11
CA ASP A 120 -10.97 5.81 -32.18
C ASP A 120 -10.45 7.22 -31.85
N GLU A 121 -11.04 7.89 -30.87
CA GLU A 121 -10.54 9.15 -30.27
C GLU A 121 -9.61 8.89 -29.08
N GLY A 122 -9.28 7.62 -28.81
CA GLY A 122 -8.47 7.23 -27.66
C GLY A 122 -9.20 7.37 -26.32
N ILE A 123 -10.53 7.37 -26.32
CA ILE A 123 -11.37 7.45 -25.12
C ILE A 123 -12.00 6.08 -24.89
N PHE A 124 -11.58 5.41 -23.82
CA PHE A 124 -11.96 4.04 -23.53
C PHE A 124 -12.83 3.96 -22.26
N ASP A 125 -13.50 2.82 -22.08
CA ASP A 125 -14.26 2.54 -20.86
C ASP A 125 -13.38 2.70 -19.61
N GLY A 126 -13.89 3.43 -18.62
CA GLY A 126 -13.16 3.73 -17.38
C GLY A 126 -12.17 4.90 -17.44
N ASP A 127 -12.00 5.55 -18.60
CA ASP A 127 -11.24 6.80 -18.68
C ASP A 127 -12.02 7.97 -18.03
N THR A 128 -11.31 9.02 -17.61
CA THR A 128 -11.91 10.28 -17.16
C THR A 128 -11.68 11.36 -18.20
N VAL A 129 -12.74 11.98 -18.68
CA VAL A 129 -12.65 13.10 -19.63
C VAL A 129 -12.68 14.44 -18.90
N ILE A 130 -11.83 15.36 -19.33
CA ILE A 130 -11.84 16.75 -18.86
C ILE A 130 -12.62 17.59 -19.85
N VAL A 131 -13.66 18.24 -19.35
CA VAL A 131 -14.65 18.95 -20.14
C VAL A 131 -14.59 20.44 -19.80
N ARG A 132 -14.44 21.27 -20.83
CA ARG A 132 -14.58 22.72 -20.70
C ARG A 132 -16.04 23.09 -20.91
N LYS A 133 -16.66 23.73 -19.91
CA LYS A 133 -18.06 24.17 -19.98
C LYS A 133 -18.21 25.25 -21.06
N GLN A 134 -18.99 24.93 -22.10
CA GLN A 134 -19.33 25.83 -23.20
C GLN A 134 -20.63 25.33 -23.86
N SER A 135 -21.39 26.22 -24.48
CA SER A 135 -22.71 25.94 -25.06
C SER A 135 -22.67 25.58 -26.55
N SER A 136 -21.50 25.56 -27.17
CA SER A 136 -21.32 25.24 -28.58
C SER A 136 -19.98 24.55 -28.84
N VAL A 137 -19.91 23.82 -29.96
CA VAL A 137 -18.70 23.18 -30.51
C VAL A 137 -18.69 23.34 -32.03
N GLU A 138 -17.50 23.20 -32.61
CA GLU A 138 -17.27 23.11 -34.06
C GLU A 138 -17.55 21.69 -34.59
N ASP A 139 -17.74 21.58 -35.90
CA ASP A 139 -18.03 20.31 -36.54
C ASP A 139 -16.85 19.33 -36.41
N GLY A 140 -17.14 18.12 -35.95
CA GLY A 140 -16.16 17.06 -35.70
C GLY A 140 -15.53 17.10 -34.31
N GLU A 141 -15.84 18.09 -33.47
CA GLU A 141 -15.34 18.14 -32.09
C GLU A 141 -16.08 17.15 -31.19
N THR A 142 -15.33 16.52 -30.28
CA THR A 142 -15.87 15.63 -29.25
C THR A 142 -16.47 16.45 -28.09
N ALA A 143 -17.76 16.26 -27.83
CA ALA A 143 -18.52 17.04 -26.86
C ALA A 143 -19.43 16.18 -25.99
N VAL A 144 -19.73 16.70 -24.80
CA VAL A 144 -20.78 16.18 -23.92
C VAL A 144 -22.10 16.83 -24.33
N ALA A 145 -23.03 16.00 -24.81
CA ALA A 145 -24.30 16.42 -25.38
C ALA A 145 -25.47 15.82 -24.58
N LEU A 146 -26.42 16.66 -24.19
CA LEU A 146 -27.68 16.25 -23.58
C LEU A 146 -28.77 16.20 -24.66
N ILE A 147 -29.35 15.01 -24.85
CA ILE A 147 -30.38 14.68 -25.82
C ILE A 147 -31.70 14.49 -25.09
N ASN A 148 -32.80 14.98 -25.68
CA ASN A 148 -34.17 14.80 -25.17
C ASN A 148 -34.35 15.16 -23.67
N ASN A 149 -33.56 16.11 -23.18
CA ASN A 149 -33.46 16.55 -21.79
C ASN A 149 -33.15 15.48 -20.72
N ASN A 150 -32.91 14.22 -21.10
CA ASN A 150 -32.74 13.12 -20.14
C ASN A 150 -31.47 12.27 -20.38
N GLU A 151 -30.87 12.30 -21.57
CA GLU A 151 -29.74 11.41 -21.90
C GLU A 151 -28.48 12.21 -22.17
N VAL A 152 -27.41 11.96 -21.41
CA VAL A 152 -26.10 12.57 -21.66
C VAL A 152 -25.23 11.59 -22.40
N THR A 153 -24.59 12.05 -23.48
CA THR A 153 -23.71 11.24 -24.31
C THR A 153 -22.41 11.96 -24.64
N LEU A 154 -21.40 11.19 -25.00
CA LEU A 154 -20.13 11.66 -25.55
C LEU A 154 -20.04 11.26 -27.02
N LYS A 155 -20.01 12.25 -27.93
CA LYS A 155 -19.99 12.05 -29.39
C LYS A 155 -19.24 13.18 -30.10
N LYS A 156 -18.84 12.93 -31.35
CA LYS A 156 -18.48 14.02 -32.28
C LYS A 156 -19.75 14.68 -32.80
N ILE A 157 -19.79 16.00 -32.77
CA ILE A 157 -20.97 16.78 -33.17
C ILE A 157 -20.77 17.31 -34.58
N TYR A 158 -21.76 17.14 -35.45
CA TYR A 158 -21.79 17.75 -36.78
C TYR A 158 -23.13 18.44 -37.00
N LYS A 159 -23.10 19.71 -37.37
CA LYS A 159 -24.29 20.51 -37.67
C LYS A 159 -24.61 20.41 -39.17
N GLU A 160 -25.65 19.65 -39.50
CA GLU A 160 -26.16 19.54 -40.87
C GLU A 160 -27.34 20.51 -41.07
N LYS A 161 -27.71 20.82 -42.33
CA LYS A 161 -28.70 21.87 -42.66
C LYS A 161 -30.03 21.76 -41.90
N ASN A 162 -30.51 20.55 -41.62
CA ASN A 162 -31.82 20.29 -41.00
C ASN A 162 -31.77 19.40 -39.74
N ARG A 163 -30.58 19.04 -39.26
CA ARG A 163 -30.39 18.10 -38.15
C ARG A 163 -28.97 18.16 -37.60
N ILE A 164 -28.78 17.59 -36.42
CA ILE A 164 -27.48 17.42 -35.79
C ILE A 164 -27.14 15.93 -35.82
N ARG A 165 -25.95 15.60 -36.32
CA ARG A 165 -25.40 14.24 -36.31
C ARG A 165 -24.45 14.10 -35.13
N LEU A 166 -24.74 13.10 -34.30
CA LEU A 166 -23.94 12.67 -33.15
C LEU A 166 -23.19 11.41 -33.57
N GLU A 167 -21.95 11.59 -33.98
CA GLU A 167 -21.12 10.54 -34.54
C GLU A 167 -20.30 9.84 -33.43
N PRO A 168 -20.43 8.51 -33.27
CA PRO A 168 -19.50 7.76 -32.43
C PRO A 168 -18.13 7.70 -33.10
N ALA A 169 -17.06 7.72 -32.30
CA ALA A 169 -15.73 7.33 -32.77
C ALA A 169 -15.51 5.84 -32.49
N ASN A 170 -16.40 5.01 -33.03
CA ASN A 170 -16.35 3.55 -32.99
C ASN A 170 -17.03 3.00 -34.25
N PRO A 171 -16.33 2.29 -35.15
CA PRO A 171 -16.87 1.84 -36.42
C PRO A 171 -18.04 0.86 -36.29
N LYS A 172 -18.22 0.24 -35.12
CA LYS A 172 -19.30 -0.72 -34.83
C LYS A 172 -20.62 -0.04 -34.49
N LEU A 173 -20.60 1.26 -34.21
CA LEU A 173 -21.78 2.02 -33.78
C LEU A 173 -22.27 2.93 -34.90
N LYS A 174 -23.60 3.09 -34.99
CA LYS A 174 -24.22 3.96 -35.99
C LYS A 174 -24.37 5.40 -35.48
N PRO A 175 -24.30 6.40 -36.38
CA PRO A 175 -24.58 7.78 -36.02
C PRO A 175 -26.00 7.97 -35.53
N LEU A 176 -26.20 8.86 -34.55
CA LEU A 176 -27.52 9.27 -34.09
C LEU A 176 -27.86 10.65 -34.66
N TYR A 177 -29.07 10.82 -35.17
CA TYR A 177 -29.54 12.07 -35.75
C TYR A 177 -30.65 12.67 -34.90
N VAL A 178 -30.48 13.92 -34.48
CA VAL A 178 -31.44 14.65 -33.65
C VAL A 178 -31.73 16.03 -34.23
N LYS A 179 -32.89 16.61 -33.91
CA LYS A 179 -33.21 17.99 -34.32
C LYS A 179 -32.48 19.02 -33.47
N GLU A 180 -32.39 18.75 -32.17
CA GLU A 180 -31.82 19.65 -31.17
C GLU A 180 -30.99 18.85 -30.17
N VAL A 181 -29.93 19.48 -29.64
CA VAL A 181 -29.09 18.93 -28.58
C VAL A 181 -28.56 20.07 -27.73
N ILE A 182 -28.44 19.87 -26.42
CA ILE A 182 -27.83 20.83 -25.52
C ILE A 182 -26.38 20.44 -25.29
N ILE A 183 -25.44 21.29 -25.71
CA ILE A 183 -24.01 21.07 -25.46
C ILE A 183 -23.70 21.50 -24.02
N GLN A 184 -23.20 20.57 -23.21
CA GLN A 184 -22.77 20.84 -21.83
C GLN A 184 -21.29 21.27 -21.77
N GLY A 185 -20.48 20.81 -22.73
CA GLY A 185 -19.11 21.24 -22.87
C GLY A 185 -18.31 20.44 -23.89
N LYS A 186 -17.11 20.93 -24.19
CA LYS A 186 -16.15 20.31 -25.11
C LYS A 186 -15.13 19.49 -24.34
N VAL A 187 -14.81 18.29 -24.81
CA VAL A 187 -13.71 17.50 -24.27
C VAL A 187 -12.39 18.12 -24.71
N ILE A 188 -11.55 18.46 -23.74
CA ILE A 188 -10.24 19.09 -23.99
C ILE A 188 -9.08 18.12 -23.76
N SER A 189 -9.28 17.12 -22.91
CA SER A 189 -8.30 16.06 -22.70
C SER A 189 -8.93 14.83 -22.08
N THR A 190 -8.23 13.72 -22.19
CA THR A 190 -8.52 12.50 -21.47
C THR A 190 -7.41 12.24 -20.47
N PHE A 191 -7.79 11.83 -19.28
CA PHE A 191 -6.89 11.39 -18.24
C PHE A 191 -7.20 9.94 -17.91
N ARG A 192 -6.15 9.14 -17.97
CA ARG A 192 -6.15 7.74 -17.58
C ARG A 192 -5.33 7.61 -16.33
N ASN A 193 -5.98 7.28 -15.22
CA ASN A 193 -5.28 7.00 -14.00
C ASN A 193 -4.64 5.61 -14.13
N ILE A 194 -3.38 5.57 -14.55
CA ILE A 194 -2.63 4.31 -14.74
C ILE A 194 -2.53 3.54 -13.41
N GLU A 195 -2.66 4.21 -12.27
CA GLU A 195 -2.73 3.56 -10.95
C GLU A 195 -4.06 2.83 -10.69
N GLU A 196 -5.17 3.26 -11.29
CA GLU A 196 -6.48 2.60 -11.14
C GLU A 196 -6.74 1.54 -12.22
N GLN A 197 -6.19 1.69 -13.43
CA GLN A 197 -6.27 0.65 -14.47
C GLN A 197 -5.40 -0.58 -14.16
N ASN A 198 -4.29 -0.42 -13.44
CA ASN A 198 -3.49 -1.56 -12.97
C ASN A 198 -4.24 -2.46 -11.97
N ASN A 199 -5.40 -2.03 -11.44
CA ASN A 199 -6.28 -2.86 -10.61
C ASN A 199 -7.36 -3.61 -11.40
N LYS A 200 -7.58 -3.31 -12.70
CA LYS A 200 -8.64 -3.92 -13.52
C LYS A 200 -8.19 -5.08 -14.42
N GLU A 201 -6.89 -5.26 -14.65
CA GLU A 201 -6.34 -6.40 -15.44
C GLU A 201 -5.90 -7.62 -14.60
N GLY A 202 -6.37 -7.72 -13.36
CA GLY A 202 -6.65 -9.03 -12.75
C GLY A 202 -5.46 -9.93 -12.39
N LYS A 203 -4.30 -9.37 -11.99
CA LYS A 203 -3.36 -10.09 -11.12
C LYS A 203 -2.69 -9.16 -10.11
N THR A 204 -2.81 -9.50 -8.84
CA THR A 204 -2.03 -8.90 -7.75
C THR A 204 -0.54 -9.06 -8.08
N LYS A 205 0.19 -7.95 -8.24
CA LYS A 205 1.62 -7.99 -8.55
C LYS A 205 2.39 -8.24 -7.25
N LEU A 206 3.17 -9.32 -7.25
CA LEU A 206 4.10 -9.62 -6.17
C LEU A 206 5.11 -8.48 -5.97
N ASP A 207 5.67 -8.45 -4.76
CA ASP A 207 6.66 -7.48 -4.31
C ASP A 207 6.13 -6.05 -4.29
N ASN A 208 4.89 -5.90 -3.81
CA ASN A 208 4.23 -4.60 -3.77
C ASN A 208 3.36 -4.40 -2.52
N ILE A 209 3.13 -3.13 -2.20
CA ILE A 209 2.28 -2.69 -1.09
C ILE A 209 1.18 -1.78 -1.63
N TYR A 210 -0.06 -2.15 -1.35
CA TYR A 210 -1.26 -1.54 -1.91
C TYR A 210 -2.02 -0.72 -0.86
N ARG A 211 -2.57 0.42 -1.28
CA ARG A 211 -3.60 1.11 -0.50
C ARG A 211 -4.94 0.48 -0.80
N SER A 212 -5.49 -0.23 0.18
CA SER A 212 -6.78 -0.89 0.02
C SER A 212 -7.33 -1.30 1.38
N ASP A 213 -8.64 -1.48 1.45
CA ASP A 213 -9.22 -2.27 2.53
C ASP A 213 -8.74 -3.73 2.40
N CYS A 214 -8.39 -4.34 3.52
CA CYS A 214 -7.79 -5.67 3.52
C CYS A 214 -8.73 -6.78 3.03
N VAL A 215 -10.05 -6.66 3.27
CA VAL A 215 -11.04 -7.62 2.80
C VAL A 215 -11.23 -7.47 1.30
N GLU A 216 -11.37 -6.24 0.80
CA GLU A 216 -11.50 -5.97 -0.64
C GLU A 216 -10.23 -6.36 -1.41
N PHE A 217 -9.05 -6.06 -0.87
CA PHE A 217 -7.79 -6.49 -1.45
C PHE A 217 -7.71 -8.01 -1.52
N MET A 218 -7.99 -8.70 -0.42
CA MET A 218 -7.98 -10.16 -0.44
C MET A 218 -9.01 -10.72 -1.41
N LYS A 219 -10.22 -10.16 -1.56
CA LYS A 219 -11.19 -10.61 -2.58
C LYS A 219 -10.63 -10.57 -4.00
N SER A 220 -9.75 -9.61 -4.30
CA SER A 220 -9.07 -9.48 -5.60
C SER A 220 -7.94 -10.50 -5.83
N MET A 221 -7.47 -11.16 -4.77
CA MET A 221 -6.40 -12.15 -4.85
C MET A 221 -6.91 -13.52 -5.30
N ASP A 222 -6.06 -14.27 -5.99
CA ASP A 222 -6.33 -15.68 -6.31
C ASP A 222 -6.46 -16.52 -5.02
N GLU A 223 -7.33 -17.53 -5.05
CA GLU A 223 -7.42 -18.52 -3.97
C GLU A 223 -6.12 -19.32 -3.86
N ASN A 224 -5.76 -19.75 -2.64
CA ASN A 224 -4.57 -20.57 -2.41
C ASN A 224 -3.29 -19.97 -3.05
N SER A 225 -3.09 -18.66 -2.89
CA SER A 225 -1.97 -17.90 -3.47
C SER A 225 -0.89 -17.54 -2.45
N VAL A 226 -1.18 -17.60 -1.14
CA VAL A 226 -0.28 -17.18 -0.05
C VAL A 226 0.26 -18.39 0.71
N ASP A 227 1.59 -18.45 0.90
CA ASP A 227 2.27 -19.50 1.69
C ASP A 227 2.29 -19.16 3.18
N LEU A 228 2.55 -17.90 3.52
CA LEU A 228 2.60 -17.42 4.90
C LEU A 228 1.93 -16.05 5.02
N THR A 229 1.06 -15.89 6.01
CA THR A 229 0.67 -14.58 6.52
C THR A 229 1.34 -14.34 7.87
N VAL A 230 1.95 -13.18 8.09
CA VAL A 230 2.38 -12.74 9.43
C VAL A 230 1.84 -11.34 9.63
N THR A 231 0.97 -11.17 10.63
CA THR A 231 0.33 -9.88 10.84
C THR A 231 -0.06 -9.67 12.31
N SER A 232 -0.24 -8.40 12.65
CA SER A 232 -0.78 -7.96 13.94
C SER A 232 -1.97 -7.05 13.64
N PRO A 233 -3.22 -7.55 13.72
CA PRO A 233 -4.39 -6.75 13.41
C PRO A 233 -4.55 -5.56 14.38
N PRO A 234 -5.40 -4.58 14.06
CA PRO A 234 -5.94 -3.70 15.07
C PRO A 234 -6.86 -4.50 16.01
N TYR A 235 -6.61 -4.47 17.33
CA TYR A 235 -7.45 -5.15 18.32
C TYR A 235 -7.77 -4.29 19.54
N ASP A 236 -8.92 -4.58 20.15
CA ASP A 236 -9.42 -3.99 21.41
C ASP A 236 -9.43 -2.45 21.47
N GLU A 237 -9.52 -1.77 20.33
CA GLU A 237 -9.47 -0.30 20.22
C GLU A 237 -8.26 0.27 21.01
N LEU A 238 -7.14 -0.44 21.01
CA LEU A 238 -5.94 0.02 21.72
C LEU A 238 -5.30 1.23 21.05
N ARG A 239 -5.67 1.48 19.79
CA ARG A 239 -5.22 2.59 18.94
C ARG A 239 -6.41 3.14 18.17
N ASP A 240 -6.40 4.46 17.94
CA ASP A 240 -7.35 5.13 17.08
C ASP A 240 -6.85 5.03 15.62
N TYR A 241 -7.66 4.40 14.77
CA TYR A 241 -7.40 4.28 13.34
C TYR A 241 -8.37 5.16 12.54
N LYS A 242 -8.61 6.40 12.98
CA LYS A 242 -9.34 7.43 12.21
C LYS A 242 -10.74 6.98 11.72
N GLY A 243 -11.43 6.15 12.50
CA GLY A 243 -12.79 5.68 12.22
C GLY A 243 -12.94 4.45 11.31
N TYR A 244 -11.85 3.76 10.95
CA TYR A 244 -11.94 2.50 10.20
C TYR A 244 -12.46 1.35 11.07
N SER A 245 -13.41 0.58 10.54
CA SER A 245 -13.97 -0.61 11.21
C SER A 245 -13.09 -1.83 10.97
N PHE A 246 -12.94 -2.68 12.01
CA PHE A 246 -12.21 -3.94 11.91
C PHE A 246 -13.19 -5.10 11.76
N ASP A 247 -13.45 -5.52 10.52
CA ASP A 247 -14.29 -6.68 10.20
C ASP A 247 -13.50 -7.99 10.31
N PHE A 248 -13.25 -8.41 11.56
CA PHE A 248 -12.48 -9.61 11.87
C PHE A 248 -12.97 -10.87 11.13
N GLU A 249 -14.28 -11.11 11.10
CA GLU A 249 -14.81 -12.36 10.55
C GLU A 249 -14.59 -12.45 9.04
N SER A 250 -14.81 -11.36 8.31
CA SER A 250 -14.55 -11.31 6.87
C SER A 250 -13.06 -11.45 6.57
N ILE A 251 -12.20 -10.82 7.39
CA ILE A 251 -10.74 -10.97 7.27
C ILE A 251 -10.33 -12.43 7.44
N ALA A 252 -10.79 -13.09 8.51
CA ALA A 252 -10.45 -14.47 8.79
C ALA A 252 -10.94 -15.42 7.67
N LYS A 253 -12.16 -15.22 7.15
CA LYS A 253 -12.70 -15.98 6.01
C LYS A 253 -11.87 -15.78 4.73
N GLN A 254 -11.49 -14.54 4.43
CA GLN A 254 -10.64 -14.24 3.27
C GLN A 254 -9.22 -14.79 3.42
N LEU A 255 -8.63 -14.72 4.62
CA LEU A 255 -7.35 -15.36 4.93
C LEU A 255 -7.40 -16.86 4.67
N PHE A 256 -8.46 -17.55 5.12
CA PHE A 256 -8.62 -18.98 4.82
C PHE A 256 -8.67 -19.27 3.31
N ARG A 257 -9.37 -18.42 2.56
CA ARG A 257 -9.50 -18.55 1.10
C ARG A 257 -8.14 -18.38 0.38
N VAL A 258 -7.40 -17.32 0.68
CA VAL A 258 -6.13 -17.00 0.00
C VAL A 258 -4.95 -17.87 0.48
N THR A 259 -5.00 -18.41 1.69
CA THR A 259 -3.95 -19.30 2.21
C THR A 259 -3.94 -20.62 1.43
N LYS A 260 -2.76 -21.02 0.94
CA LYS A 260 -2.51 -22.33 0.32
C LYS A 260 -2.80 -23.48 1.28
N LYS A 261 -3.13 -24.66 0.73
CA LYS A 261 -3.07 -25.90 1.51
C LYS A 261 -1.65 -26.13 2.02
N GLY A 262 -1.53 -26.37 3.32
CA GLY A 262 -0.28 -26.41 4.07
C GLY A 262 0.38 -25.04 4.31
N GLY A 263 -0.28 -23.95 3.94
CA GLY A 263 0.14 -22.58 4.27
C GLY A 263 -0.23 -22.21 5.71
N VAL A 264 0.43 -21.16 6.20
CA VAL A 264 0.39 -20.76 7.62
C VAL A 264 -0.09 -19.31 7.77
N VAL A 265 -0.89 -19.05 8.79
CA VAL A 265 -1.21 -17.70 9.25
C VAL A 265 -0.70 -17.55 10.67
N VAL A 266 0.24 -16.62 10.88
CA VAL A 266 0.70 -16.20 12.19
C VAL A 266 -0.04 -14.93 12.58
N TRP A 267 -0.88 -15.05 13.61
CA TRP A 267 -1.75 -14.00 14.10
C TRP A 267 -1.25 -13.50 15.46
N VAL A 268 -0.65 -12.31 15.47
CA VAL A 268 -0.05 -11.70 16.66
C VAL A 268 -1.08 -10.82 17.35
N VAL A 269 -1.53 -11.21 18.55
CA VAL A 269 -2.63 -10.53 19.25
C VAL A 269 -2.45 -10.57 20.77
N GLY A 270 -2.87 -9.50 21.44
CA GLY A 270 -2.93 -9.40 22.89
C GLY A 270 -4.36 -9.30 23.41
N ASP A 271 -4.50 -9.24 24.74
CA ASP A 271 -5.78 -8.94 25.39
C ASP A 271 -5.70 -7.61 26.14
N LYS A 272 -6.74 -6.80 26.01
CA LYS A 272 -6.96 -5.63 26.86
C LYS A 272 -7.50 -6.04 28.22
N ILE A 273 -7.22 -5.22 29.22
CA ILE A 273 -7.79 -5.32 30.56
C ILE A 273 -8.75 -4.14 30.74
N LYS A 274 -10.02 -4.43 31.01
CA LYS A 274 -11.06 -3.43 31.29
C LYS A 274 -11.59 -3.66 32.70
N LYS A 275 -11.34 -2.71 33.61
CA LYS A 275 -11.76 -2.79 35.03
C LYS A 275 -11.38 -4.12 35.70
N GLY A 276 -10.17 -4.60 35.48
CA GLY A 276 -9.67 -5.87 36.04
C GLY A 276 -10.05 -7.14 35.26
N ASN A 277 -10.98 -7.06 34.30
CA ASN A 277 -11.37 -8.18 33.46
C ASN A 277 -10.57 -8.21 32.13
N LYS A 278 -10.10 -9.39 31.71
CA LYS A 278 -9.45 -9.57 30.40
C LYS A 278 -10.52 -9.77 29.32
N THR A 279 -10.31 -9.19 28.15
CA THR A 279 -11.23 -9.32 27.00
C THR A 279 -11.29 -10.73 26.42
N LEU A 280 -10.19 -11.49 26.54
CA LEU A 280 -9.98 -12.80 25.90
C LEU A 280 -10.19 -12.74 24.38
N THR A 281 -9.93 -11.58 23.79
CA THR A 281 -10.09 -11.34 22.34
C THR A 281 -9.20 -12.30 21.55
N SER A 282 -7.98 -12.52 22.03
CA SER A 282 -7.02 -13.45 21.44
C SER A 282 -7.61 -14.87 21.25
N PHE A 283 -8.20 -15.43 22.29
CA PHE A 283 -8.81 -16.77 22.25
C PHE A 283 -10.12 -16.81 21.47
N LYS A 284 -10.96 -15.78 21.56
CA LYS A 284 -12.21 -15.70 20.77
C LYS A 284 -11.91 -15.71 19.27
N GLN A 285 -10.90 -14.94 18.85
CA GLN A 285 -10.45 -14.93 17.45
C GLN A 285 -9.88 -16.28 17.04
N SER A 286 -9.05 -16.91 17.89
CA SER A 286 -8.48 -18.23 17.63
C SER A 286 -9.54 -19.33 17.45
N LEU A 287 -10.57 -19.33 18.30
CA LEU A 287 -11.71 -20.24 18.16
C LEU A 287 -12.45 -20.03 16.84
N PHE A 288 -12.62 -18.77 16.40
CA PHE A 288 -13.24 -18.48 15.12
C PHE A 288 -12.42 -18.99 13.93
N PHE A 289 -11.09 -18.77 13.93
CA PHE A 289 -10.21 -19.35 12.92
C PHE A 289 -10.35 -20.87 12.85
N GLN A 290 -10.45 -21.53 14.00
CA GLN A 290 -10.70 -22.97 14.07
C GLN A 290 -12.06 -23.37 13.48
N GLN A 291 -13.12 -22.62 13.80
CA GLN A 291 -14.47 -22.88 13.30
C GLN A 291 -14.58 -22.78 11.77
N ILE A 292 -13.84 -21.86 11.14
CA ILE A 292 -13.85 -21.71 9.67
C ILE A 292 -12.95 -22.72 8.94
N GLY A 293 -12.22 -23.58 9.67
CA GLY A 293 -11.48 -24.71 9.11
C GLY A 293 -9.96 -24.65 9.22
N PHE A 294 -9.37 -23.63 9.85
CA PHE A 294 -7.94 -23.70 10.17
C PHE A 294 -7.67 -24.69 11.31
N ASN A 295 -6.54 -25.37 11.25
CA ASN A 295 -5.96 -26.02 12.42
C ASN A 295 -5.23 -24.97 13.27
N VAL A 296 -5.45 -25.00 14.60
CA VAL A 296 -4.57 -24.29 15.55
C VAL A 296 -3.32 -25.15 15.73
N HIS A 297 -2.30 -24.90 14.90
CA HIS A 297 -1.09 -25.72 14.86
C HIS A 297 -0.21 -25.51 16.10
N ASP A 298 -0.08 -24.27 16.56
CA ASP A 298 0.63 -23.92 17.79
C ASP A 298 0.03 -22.64 18.41
N VAL A 299 0.20 -22.51 19.72
CA VAL A 299 -0.09 -21.30 20.49
C VAL A 299 1.23 -20.84 21.10
N MET A 300 1.88 -19.91 20.42
CA MET A 300 3.20 -19.43 20.81
C MET A 300 3.09 -18.14 21.63
N ILE A 301 4.10 -17.89 22.46
CA ILE A 301 4.21 -16.68 23.29
C ILE A 301 5.33 -15.80 22.76
N TYR A 302 4.98 -14.57 22.40
CA TYR A 302 5.95 -13.50 22.23
C TYR A 302 6.16 -12.80 23.58
N ARG A 303 7.27 -13.10 24.25
CA ARG A 303 7.70 -12.42 25.48
C ARG A 303 8.53 -11.17 25.16
N LYS A 304 8.10 -10.04 25.69
CA LYS A 304 8.75 -8.72 25.56
C LYS A 304 9.85 -8.58 26.62
N LYS A 305 11.11 -8.50 26.18
CA LYS A 305 12.30 -8.51 27.04
C LYS A 305 12.36 -7.34 28.03
N ASN A 306 11.93 -6.15 27.61
CA ASN A 306 12.06 -4.88 28.34
C ASN A 306 10.69 -4.27 28.68
N THR A 307 9.81 -5.06 29.30
CA THR A 307 8.48 -4.57 29.73
C THR A 307 8.60 -3.70 30.99
N PRO A 308 8.09 -2.45 30.99
CA PRO A 308 8.09 -1.62 32.20
C PRO A 308 7.14 -2.17 33.27
N PHE A 309 7.45 -1.96 34.55
CA PHE A 309 6.57 -2.31 35.67
C PHE A 309 5.34 -1.39 35.67
N MET A 310 4.15 -1.96 35.49
CA MET A 310 2.95 -1.15 35.21
C MET A 310 1.74 -1.45 36.10
N ARG A 311 1.84 -2.41 37.05
CA ARG A 311 0.69 -2.82 37.86
C ARG A 311 1.05 -3.07 39.32
N SER A 312 0.18 -2.60 40.21
CA SER A 312 0.26 -2.83 41.67
C SER A 312 -0.65 -3.97 42.16
N ASN A 313 -1.68 -4.33 41.39
CA ASN A 313 -2.74 -5.27 41.82
C ASN A 313 -2.77 -6.60 41.03
N ALA A 314 -1.81 -6.83 40.14
CA ALA A 314 -1.54 -8.13 39.49
C ALA A 314 -0.16 -8.12 38.83
N TYR A 315 0.29 -9.28 38.33
CA TYR A 315 1.51 -9.36 37.54
C TYR A 315 1.45 -8.49 36.27
N THR A 316 2.59 -7.90 35.93
CA THR A 316 2.74 -7.08 34.72
C THR A 316 2.66 -7.97 33.48
N ASN A 317 1.81 -7.60 32.52
CA ASN A 317 1.67 -8.32 31.26
C ASN A 317 2.90 -8.06 30.37
N CYS A 318 3.75 -9.07 30.19
CA CYS A 318 5.01 -8.97 29.44
C CYS A 318 5.02 -9.80 28.15
N PHE A 319 3.84 -10.18 27.64
CA PHE A 319 3.75 -11.00 26.44
C PHE A 319 2.52 -10.69 25.58
N GLU A 320 2.58 -11.16 24.34
CA GLU A 320 1.47 -11.30 23.39
C GLU A 320 1.43 -12.74 22.87
N PHE A 321 0.30 -13.15 22.32
CA PHE A 321 0.16 -14.45 21.67
C PHE A 321 0.55 -14.34 20.20
N MET A 322 1.17 -15.40 19.68
CA MET A 322 1.33 -15.64 18.25
C MET A 322 0.63 -16.96 17.95
N PHE A 323 -0.62 -16.89 17.51
CA PHE A 323 -1.33 -18.09 17.09
C PHE A 323 -0.83 -18.51 15.71
N VAL A 324 -0.43 -19.77 15.59
CA VAL A 324 -0.01 -20.36 14.32
C VAL A 324 -1.18 -21.20 13.81
N PHE A 325 -1.92 -20.64 12.85
CA PHE A 325 -2.96 -21.36 12.14
C PHE A 325 -2.42 -21.99 10.87
N SER A 326 -2.93 -23.16 10.51
CA SER A 326 -2.53 -23.82 9.26
C SER A 326 -3.75 -24.39 8.54
N LYS A 327 -3.76 -24.24 7.21
CA LYS A 327 -4.78 -24.86 6.38
C LYS A 327 -4.31 -26.27 6.09
N ASP A 328 -4.96 -27.28 6.66
CA ASP A 328 -4.43 -28.65 6.77
C ASP A 328 -3.13 -28.70 7.61
N SER A 329 -2.24 -29.65 7.37
CA SER A 329 -0.93 -29.71 8.04
C SER A 329 0.09 -28.81 7.33
N PRO A 330 0.94 -28.05 8.04
CA PRO A 330 1.96 -27.20 7.43
C PRO A 330 2.85 -27.98 6.45
N LYS A 331 2.99 -27.45 5.22
CA LYS A 331 3.84 -28.05 4.17
C LYS A 331 5.33 -27.80 4.43
N THR A 332 5.63 -26.68 5.08
CA THR A 332 7.00 -26.24 5.37
C THR A 332 7.14 -26.01 6.86
N PHE A 333 8.15 -26.63 7.47
CA PHE A 333 8.61 -26.30 8.82
C PHE A 333 10.13 -26.43 8.86
N ILE A 334 10.81 -25.31 9.07
CA ILE A 334 12.26 -25.21 9.19
C ILE A 334 12.56 -24.76 10.63
N PRO A 335 12.77 -25.70 11.56
CA PRO A 335 12.89 -25.36 12.98
C PRO A 335 14.14 -24.51 13.24
N LEU A 336 13.93 -23.35 13.86
CA LEU A 336 15.02 -22.56 14.42
C LEU A 336 15.64 -23.32 15.60
N LYS A 337 16.97 -23.27 15.68
CA LYS A 337 17.74 -24.02 16.68
C LYS A 337 18.49 -23.10 17.62
N VAL A 338 18.68 -23.58 18.84
CA VAL A 338 19.51 -22.95 19.87
C VAL A 338 20.47 -23.99 20.45
N LYS A 339 21.62 -23.52 20.94
CA LYS A 339 22.56 -24.38 21.65
C LYS A 339 21.91 -24.97 22.90
N THR A 340 22.20 -26.24 23.15
CA THR A 340 21.84 -26.86 24.42
C THR A 340 22.76 -26.37 25.53
N VAL A 341 22.22 -26.29 26.75
CA VAL A 341 22.99 -25.90 27.95
C VAL A 341 23.98 -27.00 28.35
N ARG A 342 23.64 -28.26 28.07
CA ARG A 342 24.44 -29.45 28.37
C ARG A 342 24.56 -30.32 27.11
N GLN A 343 25.70 -30.99 26.97
CA GLN A 343 26.04 -31.82 25.81
C GLN A 343 26.68 -33.15 26.28
N GLY A 344 26.65 -34.17 25.42
CA GLY A 344 27.26 -35.47 25.70
C GLY A 344 26.26 -36.51 26.20
N LYS A 345 26.75 -37.59 26.81
CA LYS A 345 25.90 -38.70 27.28
C LYS A 345 25.46 -38.47 28.72
N GLU A 346 24.15 -38.45 28.96
CA GLU A 346 23.56 -38.33 30.30
C GLU A 346 22.40 -39.32 30.45
N MET A 347 22.08 -39.70 31.69
CA MET A 347 20.89 -40.47 32.01
C MET A 347 19.64 -39.61 31.83
N LEU A 348 18.99 -39.70 30.67
CA LEU A 348 17.81 -38.93 30.32
C LEU A 348 16.54 -39.64 30.78
N PRO A 349 15.51 -38.89 31.25
CA PRO A 349 14.22 -39.46 31.52
C PRO A 349 13.62 -40.03 30.22
N PHE A 350 13.30 -41.33 30.24
CA PHE A 350 12.52 -41.98 29.21
C PHE A 350 11.04 -41.67 29.44
N ASN A 351 10.24 -41.56 28.37
CA ASN A 351 8.81 -41.29 28.48
C ASN A 351 8.18 -42.25 29.50
N LYS A 352 7.52 -41.70 30.53
CA LYS A 352 6.77 -42.49 31.50
C LYS A 352 5.73 -43.31 30.75
N GLY A 353 5.75 -44.62 30.97
CA GLY A 353 4.62 -45.46 30.60
C GLY A 353 3.41 -45.16 31.48
N ALA A 354 2.30 -45.84 31.22
CA ALA A 354 1.10 -45.75 32.07
C ALA A 354 1.36 -46.19 33.54
N ASP A 355 2.49 -46.87 33.80
CA ASP A 355 2.96 -47.31 35.11
C ASP A 355 3.52 -46.16 35.99
N GLY A 356 3.75 -44.97 35.41
CA GLY A 356 4.22 -43.79 36.14
C GLY A 356 5.67 -43.85 36.62
N VAL A 357 6.41 -44.92 36.30
CA VAL A 357 7.79 -45.15 36.74
C VAL A 357 8.76 -44.33 35.89
N ASN A 358 9.58 -43.50 36.54
CA ASN A 358 10.65 -42.76 35.88
C ASN A 358 11.83 -43.70 35.59
N LYS A 359 11.88 -44.24 34.37
CA LYS A 359 13.09 -44.90 33.88
C LYS A 359 14.02 -43.84 33.28
N LYS A 360 15.28 -43.88 33.67
CA LYS A 360 16.32 -43.11 32.97
C LYS A 360 17.11 -44.05 32.08
N ILE A 361 17.33 -43.65 30.83
CA ILE A 361 18.19 -44.37 29.90
C ILE A 361 19.36 -43.47 29.51
N LEU A 362 20.51 -44.06 29.23
CA LEU A 362 21.65 -43.32 28.71
C LEU A 362 21.27 -42.77 27.34
N GLY A 363 21.20 -41.45 27.22
CA GLY A 363 20.86 -40.76 25.99
C GLY A 363 21.91 -39.71 25.65
N GLU A 364 22.01 -39.38 24.36
CA GLU A 364 22.90 -38.35 23.88
C GLU A 364 22.17 -37.00 23.79
N LEU A 365 22.68 -36.01 24.51
CA LEU A 365 22.26 -34.62 24.40
C LEU A 365 22.96 -33.98 23.21
N LYS A 366 22.18 -33.71 22.17
CA LYS A 366 22.63 -33.01 20.96
C LYS A 366 23.16 -31.61 21.31
N PRO A 367 24.13 -31.07 20.55
CA PRO A 367 24.67 -29.73 20.78
C PRO A 367 23.66 -28.59 20.51
N GLU A 368 22.61 -28.89 19.74
CA GLU A 368 21.53 -27.97 19.41
C GLU A 368 20.17 -28.63 19.59
N LYS A 369 19.17 -27.82 19.95
CA LYS A 369 17.76 -28.20 20.05
C LYS A 369 16.88 -27.19 19.33
N THR A 370 15.70 -27.61 18.90
CA THR A 370 14.67 -26.69 18.40
C THR A 370 14.30 -25.68 19.49
N MET A 371 14.08 -24.43 19.09
CA MET A 371 13.56 -23.40 19.98
C MET A 371 12.22 -23.82 20.56
N THR A 372 11.94 -23.37 21.78
CA THR A 372 10.62 -23.53 22.40
C THR A 372 9.61 -22.58 21.75
N ASN A 373 8.32 -22.81 21.97
CA ASN A 373 7.24 -21.92 21.50
C ASN A 373 7.06 -20.65 22.35
N ILE A 374 8.04 -20.31 23.19
CA ILE A 374 8.15 -19.02 23.88
C ILE A 374 9.36 -18.30 23.29
N TRP A 375 9.12 -17.22 22.57
CA TRP A 375 10.13 -16.42 21.88
C TRP A 375 10.32 -15.07 22.57
N GLU A 376 11.57 -14.64 22.70
CA GLU A 376 11.92 -13.42 23.42
C GLU A 376 12.49 -12.37 22.47
N TYR A 377 11.85 -11.20 22.40
CA TYR A 377 12.33 -10.07 21.60
C TYR A 377 12.35 -8.79 22.44
N ALA A 378 13.35 -7.94 22.17
CA ALA A 378 13.39 -6.60 22.71
C ALA A 378 12.41 -5.69 21.93
N VAL A 379 11.80 -4.74 22.63
CA VAL A 379 10.88 -3.74 22.05
C VAL A 379 11.51 -2.35 22.07
N GLY A 380 11.09 -1.51 21.12
CA GLY A 380 11.55 -0.11 21.02
C GLY A 380 12.76 0.07 20.10
N TYR A 381 13.30 1.28 20.04
CA TYR A 381 14.42 1.62 19.17
C TYR A 381 15.67 0.78 19.52
N GLY A 382 16.26 0.14 18.50
CA GLY A 382 17.38 -0.79 18.66
C GLY A 382 17.00 -2.17 19.20
N GLY A 383 15.74 -2.37 19.61
CA GLY A 383 15.17 -3.66 19.99
C GLY A 383 14.26 -4.24 18.90
N SER A 384 13.15 -3.54 18.63
CA SER A 384 12.20 -3.91 17.55
C SER A 384 12.83 -3.74 16.17
N THR A 385 13.54 -2.62 15.98
CA THR A 385 14.33 -2.28 14.80
C THR A 385 15.20 -1.06 15.10
N SER A 386 16.29 -0.89 14.36
CA SER A 386 17.14 0.31 14.37
C SER A 386 16.70 1.36 13.35
N ASP A 387 15.65 1.05 12.57
CA ASP A 387 15.06 1.93 11.56
C ASP A 387 14.14 2.97 12.22
N ARG A 388 14.55 4.24 12.22
CA ARG A 388 13.76 5.33 12.82
C ARG A 388 12.41 5.54 12.16
N LEU A 389 12.29 5.27 10.85
CA LEU A 389 11.04 5.46 10.12
C LEU A 389 9.95 4.52 10.66
N ALA A 390 10.31 3.33 11.12
CA ALA A 390 9.35 2.39 11.70
C ALA A 390 8.51 2.99 12.82
N PHE A 391 9.09 3.92 13.59
CA PHE A 391 8.45 4.55 14.74
C PHE A 391 7.50 5.71 14.38
N GLU A 392 7.36 6.05 13.09
CA GLU A 392 6.26 6.90 12.59
C GLU A 392 4.91 6.15 12.66
N HIS A 393 4.94 4.80 12.77
CA HIS A 393 3.75 4.00 13.05
C HIS A 393 3.61 3.70 14.56
N PRO A 394 2.41 3.85 15.15
CA PRO A 394 2.22 3.80 16.62
C PRO A 394 2.28 2.38 17.23
N ALA A 395 2.20 1.35 16.39
CA ALA A 395 2.14 -0.05 16.82
C ALA A 395 2.95 -0.93 15.86
N ILE A 396 4.24 -1.10 16.15
CA ILE A 396 5.12 -2.00 15.39
C ILE A 396 5.47 -3.22 16.24
N PHE A 397 5.50 -4.40 15.63
CA PHE A 397 6.13 -5.58 16.22
C PHE A 397 7.59 -5.73 15.70
N PRO A 398 8.45 -6.49 16.40
CA PRO A 398 9.87 -6.61 16.06
C PRO A 398 10.12 -7.21 14.67
N GLU A 399 11.12 -6.71 13.96
CA GLU A 399 11.59 -7.27 12.68
C GLU A 399 12.01 -8.73 12.84
N ARG A 400 12.73 -9.04 13.93
CA ARG A 400 13.19 -10.40 14.20
C ARG A 400 12.05 -11.40 14.37
N LEU A 401 10.92 -10.98 14.97
CA LEU A 401 9.73 -11.81 15.13
C LEU A 401 9.16 -12.22 13.76
N ALA A 402 9.02 -11.26 12.84
CA ALA A 402 8.57 -11.56 11.48
C ALA A 402 9.57 -12.44 10.74
N GLU A 403 10.86 -12.09 10.80
CA GLU A 403 11.93 -12.85 10.15
C GLU A 403 11.96 -14.32 10.61
N ASP A 404 11.91 -14.57 11.92
CA ASP A 404 11.96 -15.93 12.48
C ASP A 404 10.74 -16.77 12.05
N HIS A 405 9.56 -16.17 11.91
CA HIS A 405 8.40 -16.84 11.32
C HIS A 405 8.55 -17.09 9.81
N ILE A 406 9.05 -16.11 9.05
CA ILE A 406 9.30 -16.25 7.61
C ILE A 406 10.28 -17.40 7.36
N LEU A 407 11.37 -17.46 8.13
CA LEU A 407 12.36 -18.52 8.03
C LEU A 407 11.80 -19.88 8.43
N SER A 408 10.89 -19.94 9.41
CA SER A 408 10.32 -21.20 9.89
C SER A 408 9.31 -21.81 8.93
N TRP A 409 8.47 -20.99 8.30
CA TRP A 409 7.27 -21.47 7.60
C TRP A 409 7.34 -21.35 6.08
N THR A 410 8.42 -20.78 5.53
CA THR A 410 8.56 -20.58 4.08
C THR A 410 9.96 -20.91 3.55
N LYS A 411 10.06 -21.10 2.24
CA LYS A 411 11.30 -21.21 1.47
C LYS A 411 11.53 -19.94 0.63
N VAL A 412 12.74 -19.80 0.09
CA VAL A 412 13.06 -18.72 -0.87
C VAL A 412 12.10 -18.79 -2.06
N GLY A 413 11.55 -17.65 -2.46
CA GLY A 413 10.55 -17.54 -3.54
C GLY A 413 9.10 -17.83 -3.13
N ASP A 414 8.82 -18.26 -1.90
CA ASP A 414 7.43 -18.36 -1.41
C ASP A 414 6.82 -16.96 -1.19
N VAL A 415 5.49 -16.90 -1.15
CA VAL A 415 4.73 -15.64 -1.01
C VAL A 415 4.35 -15.39 0.45
N VAL A 416 4.84 -14.28 1.00
CA VAL A 416 4.51 -13.77 2.34
C VAL A 416 3.54 -12.60 2.23
N PHE A 417 2.45 -12.65 3.00
CA PHE A 417 1.40 -11.63 2.98
C PHE A 417 1.25 -10.94 4.35
N ASP A 418 0.96 -9.64 4.31
CA ASP A 418 0.51 -8.87 5.48
C ASP A 418 -0.69 -7.98 5.09
N PRO A 419 -1.92 -8.35 5.49
CA PRO A 419 -3.13 -7.63 5.09
C PRO A 419 -3.34 -6.30 5.82
N MET A 420 -2.57 -6.03 6.87
CA MET A 420 -2.63 -4.79 7.66
C MET A 420 -1.20 -4.34 7.95
N CYS A 421 -0.43 -4.09 6.89
CA CYS A 421 1.01 -4.06 6.98
C CYS A 421 1.58 -2.89 7.80
N GLY A 422 0.81 -1.82 8.02
CA GLY A 422 1.21 -0.64 8.77
C GLY A 422 2.57 -0.11 8.29
N SER A 423 3.56 -0.12 9.17
CA SER A 423 4.94 0.27 8.83
C SER A 423 5.67 -0.63 7.83
N GLY A 424 5.12 -1.78 7.42
CA GLY A 424 5.71 -2.68 6.42
C GLY A 424 6.76 -3.68 6.95
N THR A 425 6.77 -3.97 8.25
CA THR A 425 7.78 -4.86 8.86
C THR A 425 7.82 -6.25 8.22
N THR A 426 6.67 -6.91 8.03
CA THR A 426 6.58 -8.23 7.39
C THR A 426 7.12 -8.20 5.96
N CYS A 427 6.66 -7.23 5.16
CA CYS A 427 7.10 -7.07 3.77
C CYS A 427 8.62 -6.85 3.68
N LYS A 428 9.18 -6.02 4.57
CA LYS A 428 10.61 -5.73 4.62
C LYS A 428 11.41 -6.99 4.91
N MET A 429 10.98 -7.78 5.90
CA MET A 429 11.67 -9.01 6.29
C MET A 429 11.51 -10.13 5.26
N ALA A 430 10.37 -10.20 4.57
CA ALA A 430 10.17 -11.11 3.46
C ALA A 430 11.12 -10.81 2.30
N ALA A 431 11.20 -9.54 1.88
CA ALA A 431 12.13 -9.09 0.84
C ALA A 431 13.59 -9.37 1.23
N PHE A 432 13.99 -9.01 2.46
CA PHE A 432 15.34 -9.26 2.98
C PHE A 432 15.71 -10.76 2.93
N ASN A 433 14.75 -11.62 3.23
CA ASN A 433 14.91 -13.07 3.19
C ASN A 433 14.59 -13.70 1.82
N LYS A 434 14.50 -12.92 0.73
CA LYS A 434 14.28 -13.41 -0.64
C LYS A 434 12.97 -14.20 -0.81
N ARG A 435 11.92 -13.79 -0.09
CA ARG A 435 10.54 -14.22 -0.34
C ARG A 435 9.85 -13.14 -1.17
N HIS A 436 8.87 -13.56 -1.96
CA HIS A 436 7.96 -12.59 -2.53
C HIS A 436 7.06 -12.03 -1.44
N TYR A 437 6.70 -10.75 -1.53
CA TYR A 437 5.81 -10.14 -0.55
C TYR A 437 4.58 -9.50 -1.17
N LEU A 438 3.50 -9.50 -0.41
CA LEU A 438 2.31 -8.69 -0.65
C LEU A 438 1.97 -7.97 0.65
N GLY A 439 1.68 -6.68 0.56
CA GLY A 439 1.18 -5.90 1.69
C GLY A 439 -0.02 -5.08 1.28
N CYS A 440 -0.95 -4.87 2.20
CA CYS A 440 -1.92 -3.79 2.05
C CYS A 440 -2.16 -3.06 3.37
N ASP A 441 -2.53 -1.80 3.27
CA ASP A 441 -3.01 -1.00 4.39
C ASP A 441 -4.03 0.02 3.88
N ILE A 442 -5.05 0.31 4.69
CA ILE A 442 -6.09 1.28 4.32
C ILE A 442 -5.54 2.72 4.33
N SER A 443 -4.50 2.98 5.11
CA SER A 443 -3.86 4.28 5.28
C SER A 443 -2.81 4.54 4.20
N GLN A 444 -3.04 5.55 3.36
CA GLN A 444 -2.04 6.01 2.38
C GLN A 444 -0.70 6.36 3.03
N GLU A 445 -0.75 7.00 4.20
CA GLU A 445 0.44 7.42 4.96
C GLU A 445 1.30 6.21 5.33
N TYR A 446 0.67 5.12 5.78
CA TYR A 446 1.37 3.89 6.19
C TYR A 446 1.88 3.11 4.98
N VAL A 447 1.14 3.07 3.88
CA VAL A 447 1.62 2.49 2.61
C VAL A 447 2.90 3.17 2.14
N GLU A 448 2.94 4.51 2.13
CA GLU A 448 4.13 5.24 1.69
C GLU A 448 5.30 5.10 2.67
N LEU A 449 5.02 5.07 3.97
CA LEU A 449 6.01 4.75 5.00
C LEU A 449 6.64 3.37 4.78
N ALA A 450 5.80 2.35 4.56
CA ALA A 450 6.23 0.98 4.33
C ALA A 450 7.11 0.87 3.08
N LYS A 451 6.69 1.48 1.97
CA LYS A 451 7.49 1.53 0.72
C LYS A 451 8.83 2.23 0.94
N LYS A 452 8.86 3.34 1.68
CA LYS A 452 10.11 4.05 2.03
C LYS A 452 11.06 3.16 2.84
N ARG A 453 10.54 2.46 3.85
CA ARG A 453 11.33 1.50 4.65
C ARG A 453 11.88 0.35 3.82
N LEU A 454 11.08 -0.23 2.93
CA LEU A 454 11.54 -1.28 2.02
C LEU A 454 12.66 -0.79 1.11
N LYS A 455 12.49 0.39 0.48
CA LYS A 455 13.48 0.95 -0.43
C LYS A 455 14.83 1.17 0.25
N ASN A 456 14.83 1.69 1.48
CA ASN A 456 16.06 1.92 2.25
C ASN A 456 16.74 0.62 2.71
N ALA A 457 15.98 -0.47 2.84
CA ALA A 457 16.51 -1.75 3.30
C ALA A 457 17.13 -2.60 2.17
N LEU A 458 16.77 -2.31 0.92
CA LEU A 458 17.22 -3.02 -0.28
C LEU A 458 18.32 -2.27 -1.06
N GLN A 459 18.71 -1.08 -0.59
CA GLN A 459 19.90 -0.33 -1.02
C GLN A 459 21.09 -0.71 -0.15
#